data_AF-A0A948VG26-F1
#
_entry.id   AF-A0A948VG26-F1
#
_cell.length_a   1.000
_cell.length_b   1.000
_cell.length_c   1.000
_cell.angle_alpha   90.00
_cell.angle_beta   90.00
_cell.angle_gamma   90.00
#
_symmetry.space_group_name_H-M   'P 1'
#
loop_
_entity.id
_entity.type
_entity.pdbx_description
1 polymer ?
#
loop_
_entity_poly.entity_id
_entity_poly.type
_entity_poly.pdbx_seq_one_letter_code
_entity_poly.pdbx_strand_id
1 'polypeptide(L)'
;MAIIFGVIGAFIWSILLNRIHVIKNAMFTTPAFVFVLFGIVETLGFSGAIAALSFGVTLGNIESINLTIFKPSSTKDPVGLTETEKVFFSEVAFLLKTFFFVYLGLSLELISEQLIILSLVLTAIAFALRIPATRLSLRRSLPLKDMSIVAVMVPKGLAAVVLASLPLQQGVLGGELIKNITYGVVLLSIVITSFLVMLIDKTKFYKLYGWLLFPRLPSLFGSPKYQSRESLNKSDDIVPAGSKLFGKQDQNDSSN
;
A
#
# COMPACT_ATOMS: atom_id res chain seq x y z
N MET A 1 15.81 -0.73 14.52
CA MET A 1 17.09 -1.09 13.87
C MET A 1 16.91 -1.72 12.48
N ALA A 2 16.02 -2.70 12.27
CA ALA A 2 15.79 -3.31 10.94
C ALA A 2 15.51 -2.28 9.82
N ILE A 3 14.68 -1.27 10.07
CA ILE A 3 14.38 -0.18 9.13
C ILE A 3 15.66 0.56 8.71
N ILE A 4 16.53 0.86 9.67
CA ILE A 4 17.78 1.59 9.42
C ILE A 4 18.69 0.79 8.49
N PHE A 5 18.84 -0.52 8.73
CA PHE A 5 19.58 -1.41 7.83
C PHE A 5 18.97 -1.47 6.43
N GLY A 6 17.63 -1.50 6.33
CA GLY A 6 16.91 -1.45 5.05
C GLY A 6 17.17 -0.18 4.27
N VAL A 7 17.07 0.99 4.92
CA VAL A 7 17.34 2.30 4.32
C VAL A 7 18.79 2.41 3.87
N ILE A 8 19.75 2.06 4.74
CA ILE A 8 21.18 2.09 4.42
C ILE A 8 21.49 1.16 3.24
N GLY A 9 20.93 -0.06 3.26
CA GLY A 9 21.06 -1.01 2.17
C GLY A 9 20.55 -0.46 0.84
N ALA A 10 19.43 0.27 0.85
CA ALA A 10 18.87 0.89 -0.36
C ALA A 10 19.75 2.01 -0.91
N PHE A 11 20.34 2.83 -0.05
CA PHE A 11 21.30 3.85 -0.48
C PHE A 11 22.57 3.24 -1.08
N ILE A 12 23.15 2.24 -0.41
CA ILE A 12 24.31 1.51 -0.92
C ILE A 12 23.99 0.90 -2.29
N TRP A 13 22.82 0.28 -2.42
CA TRP A 13 22.38 -0.33 -3.66
C TRP A 13 22.14 0.68 -4.78
N SER A 14 21.52 1.83 -4.51
CA SER A 14 21.29 2.88 -5.52
C SER A 14 22.60 3.46 -6.05
N ILE A 15 23.61 3.66 -5.19
CA ILE A 15 24.96 4.09 -5.62
C ILE A 15 25.61 3.01 -6.49
N LEU A 16 25.43 1.74 -6.13
CA LEU A 16 25.98 0.61 -6.88
C LEU A 16 25.28 0.46 -8.25
N LEU A 17 23.96 0.65 -8.32
CA LEU A 17 23.19 0.66 -9.56
C LEU A 17 23.66 1.75 -10.53
N ASN A 18 23.99 2.94 -10.03
CA ASN A 18 24.56 4.01 -10.86
C ASN A 18 25.91 3.60 -11.49
N ARG A 19 26.74 2.84 -10.77
CA ARG A 19 28.02 2.33 -11.29
C ARG A 19 27.85 1.11 -12.22
N ILE A 20 26.79 0.31 -12.03
CA ILE A 20 26.60 -0.99 -12.69
C ILE A 20 25.63 -0.94 -13.88
N HIS A 21 25.04 0.22 -14.23
CA HIS A 21 24.15 0.38 -15.39
C HIS A 21 24.73 -0.02 -16.77
N VAL A 22 26.01 -0.40 -16.85
CA VAL A 22 26.66 -1.02 -18.02
C VAL A 22 26.31 -2.51 -18.17
N ILE A 23 25.84 -3.18 -17.11
CA ILE A 23 25.47 -4.60 -17.15
C ILE A 23 23.94 -4.72 -17.20
N LYS A 24 23.42 -5.28 -18.30
CA LYS A 24 22.01 -5.58 -18.61
C LYS A 24 21.20 -6.37 -17.54
N ASN A 25 21.78 -6.73 -16.39
CA ASN A 25 21.24 -7.75 -15.45
C ASN A 25 20.80 -7.21 -14.07
N ALA A 26 20.50 -5.92 -13.94
CA ALA A 26 20.03 -5.36 -12.66
C ALA A 26 18.67 -5.95 -12.19
N MET A 27 17.86 -6.48 -13.12
CA MET A 27 16.63 -7.24 -12.87
C MET A 27 16.78 -8.40 -11.87
N PHE A 28 17.86 -9.20 -11.98
CA PHE A 28 18.10 -10.32 -11.06
C PHE A 28 18.96 -9.93 -9.87
N THR A 29 19.79 -8.90 -10.04
CA THR A 29 20.76 -8.52 -9.00
C THR A 29 20.09 -7.82 -7.83
N THR A 30 19.01 -7.04 -8.06
CA THR A 30 18.27 -6.37 -6.99
C THR A 30 17.60 -7.35 -6.02
N PRO A 31 16.80 -8.36 -6.47
CA PRO A 31 16.29 -9.38 -5.56
C PRO A 31 17.39 -10.18 -4.84
N ALA A 32 18.49 -10.51 -5.54
CA ALA A 32 19.62 -11.19 -4.92
C ALA A 32 20.22 -10.37 -3.76
N PHE A 33 20.39 -9.06 -3.95
CA PHE A 33 20.83 -8.16 -2.89
C PHE A 33 19.84 -8.10 -1.72
N VAL A 34 18.53 -8.08 -2.00
CA VAL A 34 17.50 -8.12 -0.96
C VAL A 34 17.59 -9.40 -0.12
N PHE A 35 17.86 -10.56 -0.72
CA PHE A 35 18.07 -11.81 0.01
C PHE A 35 19.32 -11.76 0.89
N VAL A 36 20.43 -11.18 0.40
CA VAL A 36 21.65 -10.99 1.20
C VAL A 36 21.38 -10.06 2.38
N LEU A 37 20.71 -8.93 2.14
CA LEU A 37 20.33 -7.98 3.19
C LEU A 37 19.42 -8.65 4.23
N PHE A 38 18.42 -9.41 3.78
CA PHE A 38 17.53 -10.19 4.65
C PHE A 38 18.35 -11.14 5.55
N GLY A 39 19.25 -11.93 4.95
CA GLY A 39 20.08 -12.89 5.68
C GLY A 39 21.00 -12.22 6.71
N ILE A 40 21.69 -11.14 6.34
CA ILE A 40 22.55 -10.39 7.26
C ILE A 40 21.74 -9.85 8.43
N VAL A 41 20.60 -9.22 8.17
CA VAL A 41 19.76 -8.62 9.21
C VAL A 41 19.21 -9.69 10.16
N GLU A 42 18.83 -10.86 9.64
CA GLU A 42 18.33 -11.98 10.45
C GLU A 42 19.45 -12.58 11.33
N THR A 43 20.68 -12.70 10.82
CA THR A 43 21.83 -13.16 11.62
C THR A 43 22.20 -12.21 12.76
N LEU A 44 21.87 -10.92 12.63
CA LEU A 44 22.02 -9.91 13.68
C LEU A 44 20.87 -9.93 14.70
N GLY A 45 19.87 -10.81 14.54
CA GLY A 45 18.72 -10.94 15.43
C GLY A 45 17.61 -9.91 15.20
N PHE A 46 17.60 -9.23 14.05
CA PHE A 46 16.53 -8.30 13.67
C PHE A 46 15.64 -8.90 12.58
N SER A 47 14.42 -8.38 12.41
CA SER A 47 13.51 -8.88 11.37
C SER A 47 13.99 -8.53 9.96
N GLY A 48 14.46 -9.53 9.22
CA GLY A 48 14.85 -9.40 7.81
C GLY A 48 13.69 -8.93 6.92
N ALA A 49 12.46 -9.36 7.22
CA ALA A 49 11.26 -8.97 6.46
C ALA A 49 11.00 -7.45 6.52
N ILE A 50 11.16 -6.85 7.70
CA ILE A 50 11.00 -5.39 7.88
C ILE A 50 12.14 -4.62 7.18
N ALA A 51 13.36 -5.15 7.21
CA ALA A 51 14.48 -4.55 6.50
C ALA A 51 14.29 -4.59 4.98
N ALA A 52 13.85 -5.73 4.42
CA ALA A 52 13.53 -5.88 3.00
C ALA A 52 12.39 -4.94 2.56
N LEU A 53 11.33 -4.81 3.37
CA LEU A 53 10.25 -3.85 3.12
C LEU A 53 10.78 -2.41 3.10
N SER A 54 11.57 -2.04 4.11
CA SER A 54 12.15 -0.70 4.21
C SER A 54 13.10 -0.41 3.04
N PHE A 55 13.87 -1.40 2.61
CA PHE A 55 14.71 -1.32 1.42
C PHE A 55 13.87 -1.05 0.17
N GLY A 56 12.82 -1.84 -0.06
CA GLY A 56 11.97 -1.72 -1.25
C GLY A 56 11.26 -0.37 -1.33
N VAL A 57 10.73 0.13 -0.20
CA VAL A 57 10.12 1.47 -0.12
C VAL A 57 11.15 2.55 -0.41
N THR A 58 12.35 2.47 0.20
CA THR A 58 13.39 3.49 0.00
C THR A 58 13.90 3.50 -1.43
N LEU A 59 14.17 2.34 -2.03
CA LEU A 59 14.68 2.22 -3.40
C LEU A 59 13.62 2.63 -4.43
N GLY A 60 12.35 2.25 -4.23
CA GLY A 60 11.25 2.64 -5.10
C GLY A 60 10.97 4.15 -5.10
N ASN A 61 11.31 4.86 -4.02
CA ASN A 61 11.13 6.30 -3.89
C ASN A 61 12.44 7.10 -4.05
N ILE A 62 13.58 6.47 -4.36
CA ILE A 62 14.90 7.12 -4.30
C ILE A 62 15.03 8.31 -5.25
N GLU A 63 14.41 8.27 -6.43
CA GLU A 63 14.39 9.36 -7.40
C GLU A 63 13.60 10.59 -6.91
N SER A 64 12.62 10.38 -6.03
CA SER A 64 11.86 11.45 -5.38
C SER A 64 12.55 11.96 -4.11
N ILE A 65 13.49 11.20 -3.55
CA ILE A 65 14.25 11.57 -2.35
C ILE A 65 15.44 12.42 -2.81
N ASN A 66 15.17 13.68 -3.16
CA ASN A 66 16.21 14.66 -3.46
C ASN A 66 16.85 15.15 -2.14
N LEU A 67 17.72 14.32 -1.55
CA LEU A 67 18.48 14.69 -0.35
C LEU A 67 19.51 15.76 -0.71
N THR A 68 19.06 17.02 -0.59
CA THR A 68 19.85 18.24 -0.81
C THR A 68 21.10 18.33 0.10
N ILE A 69 21.20 17.48 1.14
CA ILE A 69 22.30 17.47 2.12
C ILE A 69 23.60 16.85 1.58
N PHE A 70 23.57 16.07 0.49
CA PHE A 70 24.76 15.52 -0.14
C PHE A 70 24.83 15.90 -1.63
N LYS A 71 25.00 17.20 -1.90
CA LYS A 71 25.57 17.67 -3.17
C LYS A 71 27.11 17.79 -3.03
N PRO A 72 27.91 16.72 -3.23
CA PRO A 72 29.23 16.94 -3.76
C PRO A 72 29.06 17.23 -5.25
N SER A 73 29.67 18.33 -5.68
CA SER A 73 29.86 18.67 -7.08
C SER A 73 30.57 17.51 -7.81
N SER A 74 29.81 16.58 -8.40
CA SER A 74 30.14 15.74 -9.57
C SER A 74 29.25 14.48 -9.65
N THR A 75 28.30 14.49 -10.58
CA THR A 75 27.91 13.34 -11.45
C THR A 75 27.56 12.00 -10.81
N LYS A 76 26.85 11.95 -9.67
CA LYS A 76 26.37 10.68 -9.10
C LYS A 76 24.97 10.82 -8.50
N ASP A 77 24.00 11.16 -9.33
CA ASP A 77 22.62 11.16 -8.88
C ASP A 77 22.19 9.71 -8.53
N PRO A 78 21.50 9.48 -7.40
CA PRO A 78 20.92 8.19 -7.08
C PRO A 78 19.95 7.80 -8.18
N VAL A 79 20.24 6.71 -8.90
CA VAL A 79 19.35 6.20 -9.95
C VAL A 79 18.40 5.20 -9.30
N GLY A 80 17.11 5.34 -9.59
CA GLY A 80 16.08 4.40 -9.17
C GLY A 80 16.04 3.15 -10.04
N LEU A 81 15.00 2.34 -9.81
CA LEU A 81 14.71 1.21 -10.67
C LEU A 81 14.18 1.70 -12.01
N THR A 82 14.65 1.10 -13.09
CA THR A 82 14.10 1.32 -14.44
C THR A 82 12.66 0.82 -14.52
N GLU A 83 11.87 1.37 -15.45
CA GLU A 83 10.48 0.95 -15.65
C GLU A 83 10.36 -0.54 -16.01
N THR A 84 11.31 -1.08 -16.78
CA THR A 84 11.37 -2.51 -17.11
C THR A 84 11.54 -3.38 -15.86
N GLU A 85 12.39 -2.97 -14.91
CA GLU A 85 12.58 -3.69 -13.65
C GLU A 85 11.33 -3.62 -12.76
N LYS A 86 10.66 -2.46 -12.68
CA LYS A 86 9.41 -2.31 -11.92
C LYS A 86 8.32 -3.23 -12.47
N VAL A 87 8.17 -3.31 -13.80
CA VAL A 87 7.21 -4.21 -14.44
C VAL A 87 7.55 -5.66 -14.12
N PHE A 88 8.80 -6.08 -14.29
CA PHE A 88 9.24 -7.43 -13.95
C PHE A 88 8.96 -7.80 -12.48
N PHE A 89 9.29 -6.91 -11.53
CA PHE A 89 8.99 -7.15 -10.12
C PHE A 89 7.49 -7.20 -9.84
N SER A 90 6.68 -6.41 -10.55
CA SER A 90 5.23 -6.47 -10.44
C SER A 90 4.66 -7.79 -10.96
N GLU A 91 5.23 -8.35 -12.04
CA GLU A 91 4.88 -9.67 -12.56
C GLU A 91 5.26 -10.77 -11.57
N VAL A 92 6.48 -10.74 -11.02
CA VAL A 92 6.91 -11.69 -9.99
C VAL A 92 6.00 -11.61 -8.76
N ALA A 93 5.67 -10.42 -8.27
CA ALA A 93 4.75 -10.24 -7.15
C ALA A 93 3.35 -10.74 -7.48
N PHE A 94 2.89 -10.58 -8.73
CA PHE A 94 1.63 -11.12 -9.20
C PHE A 94 1.63 -12.66 -9.21
N LEU A 95 2.67 -13.29 -9.75
CA LEU A 95 2.83 -14.75 -9.74
C LEU A 95 2.87 -15.30 -8.31
N LEU A 96 3.64 -14.66 -7.42
CA LEU A 96 3.73 -15.05 -6.01
C LEU A 96 2.37 -14.94 -5.30
N LYS A 97 1.61 -13.86 -5.55
CA LYS A 97 0.25 -13.71 -5.00
C LYS A 97 -0.66 -14.83 -5.49
N THR A 98 -0.67 -15.13 -6.78
CA THR A 98 -1.50 -16.19 -7.35
C THR A 98 -1.13 -17.55 -6.79
N PHE A 99 0.16 -17.91 -6.79
CA PHE A 99 0.64 -19.16 -6.23
C PHE A 99 0.29 -19.28 -4.73
N PHE A 100 0.47 -18.20 -3.98
CA PHE A 100 0.11 -18.16 -2.57
C PHE A 100 -1.38 -18.41 -2.34
N PHE A 101 -2.27 -17.78 -3.11
CA PHE A 101 -3.72 -17.98 -2.94
C PHE A 101 -4.16 -19.38 -3.37
N VAL A 102 -3.54 -19.95 -4.40
CA VAL A 102 -3.76 -21.35 -4.79
C VAL A 102 -3.29 -22.29 -3.68
N TYR A 103 -2.08 -22.09 -3.16
CA TYR A 103 -1.56 -22.87 -2.03
C TYR A 103 -2.44 -22.73 -0.78
N LEU A 104 -2.88 -21.52 -0.45
CA LEU A 104 -3.79 -21.26 0.66
C LEU A 104 -5.08 -22.08 0.49
N GLY A 105 -5.67 -22.06 -0.70
CA GLY A 105 -6.89 -22.81 -1.01
C GLY A 105 -6.70 -24.33 -0.94
N LEU A 106 -5.58 -24.85 -1.45
CA LEU A 106 -5.25 -26.28 -1.40
C LEU A 106 -4.92 -26.76 0.02
N SER A 107 -4.23 -25.95 0.80
CA SER A 107 -3.80 -26.26 2.17
C SER A 107 -4.90 -26.02 3.20
N LEU A 108 -6.05 -25.50 2.76
CA LEU A 108 -7.21 -25.28 3.62
C LEU A 108 -7.93 -26.60 3.88
N GLU A 109 -7.50 -27.26 4.93
CA GLU A 109 -8.10 -28.47 5.48
C GLU A 109 -9.42 -28.11 6.19
N LEU A 110 -10.50 -27.99 5.42
CA LEU A 110 -11.88 -27.86 5.92
C LEU A 110 -12.39 -29.19 6.51
N ILE A 111 -11.58 -29.86 7.31
CA ILE A 111 -11.86 -31.22 7.79
C ILE A 111 -13.03 -31.23 8.78
N SER A 112 -13.37 -30.09 9.40
CA SER A 112 -14.41 -30.03 10.42
C SER A 112 -15.26 -28.77 10.33
N GLU A 113 -16.58 -28.95 10.32
CA GLU A 113 -17.58 -27.87 10.37
C GLU A 113 -17.30 -26.88 11.52
N GLN A 114 -16.77 -27.39 12.64
CA GLN A 114 -16.38 -26.59 13.81
C GLN A 114 -15.30 -25.54 13.49
N LEU A 115 -14.32 -25.85 12.63
CA LEU A 115 -13.24 -24.93 12.27
C LEU A 115 -13.75 -23.79 11.36
N ILE A 116 -14.74 -24.09 10.51
CA ILE A 116 -15.41 -23.09 9.68
C ILE A 116 -16.17 -22.11 10.56
N ILE A 117 -16.98 -22.62 11.49
CA ILE A 117 -17.75 -21.78 12.41
C ILE A 117 -16.81 -20.93 13.27
N LEU A 118 -15.74 -21.52 13.79
CA LEU A 118 -14.76 -20.80 14.61
C LEU A 118 -14.04 -19.69 13.82
N SER A 119 -13.62 -19.97 12.59
CA SER A 119 -12.99 -18.95 11.73
C SER A 119 -13.96 -17.84 11.32
N LEU A 120 -15.25 -18.15 11.10
CA LEU A 120 -16.30 -17.17 10.88
C LEU A 120 -16.50 -16.26 12.11
N VAL A 121 -16.58 -16.85 13.30
CA VAL A 121 -16.72 -16.11 14.56
C VAL A 121 -15.52 -15.20 14.80
N LEU A 122 -14.29 -15.69 14.61
CA LEU A 122 -13.07 -14.89 14.75
C LEU A 122 -13.01 -13.76 13.71
N THR A 123 -13.48 -14.02 12.49
CA THR A 123 -13.58 -12.98 11.47
C THR A 123 -14.59 -11.91 11.89
N ALA A 124 -15.78 -12.30 12.36
CA ALA A 124 -16.79 -11.37 12.86
C ALA A 124 -16.27 -10.54 14.03
N ILE A 125 -15.53 -11.15 14.97
CA ILE A 125 -14.87 -10.45 16.08
C ILE A 125 -13.84 -9.44 15.55
N ALA A 126 -13.02 -9.81 14.56
CA ALA A 126 -12.04 -8.90 13.97
C ALA A 126 -12.71 -7.68 13.31
N PHE A 127 -13.85 -7.87 12.64
CA PHE A 127 -14.66 -6.77 12.11
C PHE A 127 -15.29 -5.93 13.24
N ALA A 128 -15.81 -6.55 14.29
CA ALA A 128 -16.38 -5.86 15.44
C ALA A 128 -15.34 -4.97 16.15
N LEU A 129 -14.12 -5.48 16.33
CA LEU A 129 -12.99 -4.73 16.92
C LEU A 129 -12.50 -3.59 16.02
N ARG A 130 -12.73 -3.67 14.70
CA ARG A 130 -12.36 -2.61 13.77
C ARG A 130 -13.18 -1.34 13.98
N ILE A 131 -14.47 -1.48 14.26
CA ILE A 131 -15.42 -0.36 14.45
C ILE A 131 -14.95 0.65 15.50
N PRO A 132 -14.59 0.26 16.75
CA PRO A 132 -14.07 1.22 17.73
C PRO A 132 -12.67 1.75 17.36
N ALA A 133 -11.82 0.92 16.75
CA ALA A 133 -10.47 1.33 16.36
C ALA A 133 -10.48 2.45 15.30
N THR A 134 -11.37 2.35 14.31
CA THR A 134 -11.54 3.40 13.30
C THR A 134 -12.25 4.63 13.86
N ARG A 135 -13.21 4.45 14.77
CA ARG A 135 -13.85 5.58 15.47
C ARG A 135 -12.85 6.42 16.27
N LEU A 136 -11.84 5.79 16.88
CA LEU A 136 -10.78 6.49 17.61
C LEU A 136 -9.76 7.15 16.67
N SER A 137 -9.42 6.49 15.55
CA SER A 137 -8.36 6.93 14.64
C SER A 137 -8.80 7.99 13.62
N LEU A 138 -10.09 8.03 13.25
CA LEU A 138 -10.60 8.93 12.23
C LEU A 138 -10.95 10.30 12.82
N ARG A 139 -10.35 11.36 12.26
CA ARG A 139 -10.83 12.72 12.47
C ARG A 139 -12.22 12.88 11.84
N ARG A 140 -13.13 13.58 12.52
CA ARG A 140 -14.55 13.78 12.12
C ARG A 140 -14.75 14.54 10.80
N SER A 141 -13.68 14.94 10.11
CA SER A 141 -13.72 15.75 8.88
C SER A 141 -13.90 14.94 7.59
N LEU A 142 -13.90 13.61 7.64
CA LEU A 142 -14.05 12.77 6.45
C LEU A 142 -15.53 12.62 6.01
N PRO A 143 -15.81 12.39 4.73
CA PRO A 143 -17.14 11.98 4.28
C PRO A 143 -17.57 10.64 4.89
N LEU A 144 -18.87 10.47 5.18
CA LEU A 144 -19.43 9.22 5.74
C LEU A 144 -19.16 7.99 4.86
N LYS A 145 -19.08 8.18 3.53
CA LYS A 145 -18.74 7.12 2.58
C LYS A 145 -17.32 6.62 2.79
N ASP A 146 -16.35 7.53 2.86
CA ASP A 146 -14.94 7.21 3.04
C ASP A 146 -14.67 6.58 4.40
N MET A 147 -15.32 7.09 5.46
CA MET A 147 -15.25 6.48 6.79
C MET A 147 -15.78 5.05 6.80
N SER A 148 -16.88 4.79 6.08
CA SER A 148 -17.46 3.44 5.98
C SER A 148 -16.53 2.48 5.25
N ILE A 149 -15.88 2.93 4.16
CA ILE A 149 -14.90 2.13 3.42
C ILE A 149 -13.71 1.77 4.32
N VAL A 150 -13.16 2.75 5.06
CA VAL A 150 -12.03 2.52 5.97
C VAL A 150 -12.39 1.55 7.09
N ALA A 151 -13.61 1.62 7.62
CA ALA A 151 -14.07 0.74 8.68
C ALA A 151 -14.33 -0.70 8.23
N VAL A 152 -14.72 -0.90 6.98
CA VAL A 152 -14.88 -2.24 6.38
C VAL A 152 -13.55 -2.83 5.92
N MET A 153 -12.52 -2.01 5.70
CA MET A 153 -11.20 -2.45 5.24
C MET A 153 -10.46 -3.22 6.34
N VAL A 154 -10.78 -4.51 6.47
CA VAL A 154 -10.11 -5.50 7.32
C VAL A 154 -9.65 -6.73 6.51
N PRO A 155 -9.10 -6.58 5.29
CA PRO A 155 -8.52 -7.74 4.62
C PRO A 155 -7.29 -8.18 5.41
N LYS A 156 -7.26 -9.44 5.87
CA LYS A 156 -6.07 -10.01 6.49
C LYS A 156 -5.07 -10.35 5.38
N GLY A 157 -3.82 -9.92 5.55
CA GLY A 157 -2.78 -10.08 4.54
C GLY A 157 -2.12 -11.46 4.53
N LEU A 158 -1.34 -11.72 3.48
CA LEU A 158 -0.61 -12.98 3.27
C LEU A 158 0.39 -13.27 4.42
N ALA A 159 0.93 -12.23 5.05
CA ALA A 159 1.84 -12.36 6.18
C ALA A 159 1.22 -13.15 7.35
N ALA A 160 -0.08 -13.02 7.61
CA ALA A 160 -0.75 -13.73 8.71
C ALA A 160 -0.74 -15.24 8.51
N VAL A 161 -0.93 -15.70 7.27
CA VAL A 161 -0.90 -17.12 6.87
C VAL A 161 0.50 -17.68 7.04
N VAL A 162 1.53 -16.96 6.57
CA VAL A 162 2.92 -17.39 6.70
C VAL A 162 3.31 -17.51 8.16
N LEU A 163 2.89 -16.56 9.01
CA LEU A 163 3.16 -16.66 10.46
C LEU A 163 2.39 -17.80 11.12
N ALA A 164 1.17 -18.11 10.67
CA ALA A 164 0.37 -19.20 11.22
C ALA A 164 0.88 -20.59 10.84
N SER A 165 1.72 -20.72 9.81
CA SER A 165 2.36 -21.99 9.46
C SER A 165 3.64 -22.26 10.27
N LEU A 166 4.24 -21.23 10.90
CA LEU A 166 5.46 -21.39 11.69
C LEU A 166 5.30 -22.33 12.90
N PRO A 167 4.23 -22.26 13.72
CA PRO A 167 4.06 -23.19 14.85
C PRO A 167 3.99 -24.65 14.40
N LEU A 168 3.35 -24.91 13.26
CA LEU A 168 3.29 -26.25 12.67
C LEU A 168 4.69 -26.72 12.22
N GLN A 169 5.46 -25.85 11.57
CA GLN A 169 6.83 -26.16 11.14
C GLN A 169 7.78 -26.40 12.32
N GLN A 170 7.55 -25.70 13.44
CA GLN A 170 8.32 -25.86 14.67
C GLN A 170 7.87 -27.07 15.53
N GLY A 171 6.87 -27.84 15.07
CA GLY A 171 6.37 -29.02 15.79
C GLY A 171 5.57 -28.70 17.05
N VAL A 172 5.02 -27.49 17.16
CA VAL A 172 4.23 -27.08 18.33
C VAL A 172 2.88 -27.80 18.32
N LEU A 173 2.50 -28.37 19.47
CA LEU A 173 1.19 -29.01 19.66
C LEU A 173 0.06 -28.02 19.36
N GLY A 174 -0.88 -28.42 18.49
CA GLY A 174 -1.97 -27.55 18.04
C GLY A 174 -1.61 -26.57 16.91
N GLY A 175 -0.39 -26.64 16.36
CA GLY A 175 0.01 -25.81 15.22
C GLY A 175 -0.89 -25.99 13.98
N GLU A 176 -1.43 -27.18 13.78
CA GLU A 176 -2.40 -27.48 12.71
C GLU A 176 -3.73 -26.72 12.90
N LEU A 177 -4.24 -26.67 14.13
CA LEU A 177 -5.45 -25.91 14.46
C LEU A 177 -5.24 -24.41 14.19
N ILE A 178 -4.09 -23.87 14.63
CA ILE A 178 -3.75 -22.45 14.41
C ILE A 178 -3.64 -22.14 12.91
N LYS A 179 -2.97 -23.00 12.14
CA LYS A 179 -2.87 -22.92 10.68
C LYS A 179 -4.28 -22.88 10.06
N ASN A 180 -5.09 -23.89 10.32
CA ASN A 180 -6.38 -24.08 9.65
C ASN A 180 -7.39 -22.96 10.00
N ILE A 181 -7.44 -22.54 11.26
CA ILE A 181 -8.26 -21.41 11.69
C ILE A 181 -7.80 -20.12 11.00
N THR A 182 -6.49 -19.84 10.98
CA THR A 182 -5.98 -18.60 10.40
C THR A 182 -6.21 -18.55 8.89
N TYR A 183 -6.05 -19.69 8.20
CA TYR A 183 -6.29 -19.78 6.76
C TYR A 183 -7.77 -19.50 6.44
N GLY A 184 -8.69 -20.08 7.22
CA GLY A 184 -10.12 -19.78 7.14
C GLY A 184 -10.45 -18.31 7.42
N VAL A 185 -9.88 -17.71 8.47
CA VAL A 185 -10.07 -16.29 8.81
C VAL A 185 -9.58 -15.39 7.67
N VAL A 186 -8.43 -15.70 7.08
CA VAL A 186 -7.88 -14.91 5.97
C VAL A 186 -8.81 -14.96 4.77
N LEU A 187 -9.21 -16.17 4.34
CA LEU A 187 -10.14 -16.34 3.22
C LEU A 187 -11.45 -15.60 3.47
N LEU A 188 -12.11 -15.87 4.60
CA LEU A 188 -13.39 -15.23 4.95
C LEU A 188 -13.26 -13.71 5.06
N SER A 189 -12.18 -13.19 5.65
CA SER A 189 -11.97 -11.76 5.76
C SER A 189 -11.85 -11.07 4.40
N ILE A 190 -11.16 -11.70 3.43
CA ILE A 190 -10.98 -11.15 2.08
C ILE A 190 -12.31 -11.18 1.32
N VAL A 191 -13.07 -12.27 1.40
CA VAL A 191 -14.37 -12.42 0.75
C VAL A 191 -15.39 -11.43 1.33
N ILE A 192 -15.52 -11.38 2.66
CA ILE A 192 -16.44 -10.47 3.35
C ILE A 192 -16.06 -9.01 3.08
N THR A 193 -14.77 -8.65 3.16
CA THR A 193 -14.32 -7.29 2.84
C THR A 193 -14.66 -6.92 1.40
N SER A 194 -14.37 -7.79 0.43
CA SER A 194 -14.65 -7.52 -0.99
C SER A 194 -16.15 -7.33 -1.24
N PHE A 195 -16.99 -8.17 -0.63
CA PHE A 195 -18.44 -8.06 -0.72
C PHE A 195 -18.96 -6.77 -0.07
N LEU A 196 -18.53 -6.43 1.14
CA LEU A 196 -18.97 -5.20 1.83
C LEU A 196 -18.48 -3.92 1.11
N VAL A 197 -17.27 -3.90 0.58
CA VAL A 197 -16.75 -2.75 -0.19
C VAL A 197 -17.61 -2.54 -1.44
N MET A 198 -17.92 -3.61 -2.18
CA MET A 198 -18.83 -3.55 -3.34
C MET A 198 -20.22 -3.06 -2.94
N LEU A 199 -20.76 -3.55 -1.82
CA LEU A 199 -22.07 -3.16 -1.32
C LEU A 199 -22.11 -1.66 -0.95
N ILE A 200 -21.08 -1.16 -0.25
CA ILE A 200 -20.97 0.25 0.14
C ILE A 200 -20.84 1.17 -1.07
N ASP A 201 -20.11 0.74 -2.10
CA ASP A 201 -19.91 1.57 -3.29
C ASP A 201 -21.16 1.64 -4.17
N LYS A 202 -21.88 0.52 -4.33
CA LYS A 202 -23.08 0.42 -5.18
C LYS A 202 -24.38 0.85 -4.48
N THR A 203 -24.49 0.78 -3.16
CA THR A 203 -25.75 1.05 -2.43
C THR A 203 -25.59 2.07 -1.31
N LYS A 204 -26.72 2.60 -0.80
CA LYS A 204 -26.75 3.53 0.35
C LYS A 204 -26.42 2.85 1.70
N PHE A 205 -25.85 1.63 1.71
CA PHE A 205 -25.46 0.87 2.91
C PHE A 205 -24.43 1.61 3.79
N TYR A 206 -23.70 2.57 3.23
CA TYR A 206 -22.84 3.48 4.01
C TYR A 206 -23.61 4.25 5.10
N LYS A 207 -24.92 4.47 4.95
CA LYS A 207 -25.74 5.13 5.98
C LYS A 207 -25.99 4.24 7.20
N LEU A 208 -26.18 2.94 7.00
CA LEU A 208 -26.35 1.97 8.08
C LEU A 208 -25.04 1.77 8.84
N TYR A 209 -23.93 1.63 8.10
CA TYR A 209 -22.60 1.49 8.68
C TYR A 209 -22.14 2.80 9.37
N GLY A 210 -22.44 3.95 8.78
CA GLY A 210 -22.20 5.26 9.39
C GLY A 210 -23.04 5.50 10.65
N TRP A 211 -24.27 4.99 10.72
CA TRP A 211 -25.10 5.02 11.93
C TRP A 211 -24.52 4.14 13.05
N LEU A 212 -23.97 2.97 12.70
CA LEU A 212 -23.29 2.07 13.64
C LEU A 212 -21.97 2.67 14.18
N LEU A 213 -21.20 3.35 13.32
CA LEU A 213 -19.92 3.99 13.67
C LEU A 213 -20.08 5.29 14.46
N PHE A 214 -21.08 6.11 14.11
CA PHE A 214 -21.38 7.39 14.75
C PHE A 214 -22.89 7.46 15.03
N PRO A 215 -23.39 6.87 16.13
CA PRO A 215 -24.74 7.14 16.57
C PRO A 215 -24.86 8.65 16.81
N ARG A 216 -25.72 9.30 16.01
CA ARG A 216 -25.90 10.75 15.93
C ARG A 216 -25.79 11.43 17.30
N LEU A 217 -24.72 12.21 17.52
CA LEU A 217 -24.85 13.41 18.35
C LEU A 217 -25.35 14.51 17.40
N PRO A 218 -26.41 15.26 17.75
CA PRO A 218 -26.94 16.31 16.89
C PRO A 218 -25.85 17.32 16.55
N SER A 219 -25.81 17.70 15.27
CA SER A 219 -24.88 18.65 14.68
C SER A 219 -24.98 20.01 15.37
N LEU A 220 -23.99 20.35 16.21
CA LEU A 220 -23.78 21.71 16.72
C LEU A 220 -22.61 22.43 16.05
N PHE A 221 -21.81 21.76 15.22
CA PHE A 221 -20.71 22.40 14.51
C PHE A 221 -20.74 22.05 13.03
N GLY A 222 -20.86 23.11 12.23
CA GLY A 222 -21.07 23.09 10.79
C GLY A 222 -20.06 22.23 10.05
N SER A 223 -20.57 21.53 9.03
CA SER A 223 -19.78 20.79 8.06
C SER A 223 -18.75 21.72 7.42
N PRO A 224 -17.43 21.44 7.49
CA PRO A 224 -16.51 22.07 6.56
C PRO A 224 -16.86 21.58 5.15
N LYS A 225 -17.10 22.51 4.23
CA LYS A 225 -17.33 22.25 2.81
C LYS A 225 -16.20 21.37 2.29
N TYR A 226 -16.53 20.14 1.88
CA TYR A 226 -15.66 19.31 1.09
C TYR A 226 -15.57 19.94 -0.30
N GLN A 227 -14.41 20.50 -0.64
CA GLN A 227 -14.12 20.99 -1.98
C GLN A 227 -13.90 19.76 -2.86
N SER A 228 -14.98 19.32 -3.52
CA SER A 228 -14.89 18.40 -4.64
C SER A 228 -13.79 18.91 -5.56
N ARG A 229 -12.75 18.11 -5.80
CA ARG A 229 -11.86 18.35 -6.94
C ARG A 229 -12.76 18.44 -8.16
N GLU A 230 -12.85 19.65 -8.70
CA GLU A 230 -13.57 19.98 -9.91
C GLU A 230 -13.11 19.00 -10.98
N SER A 231 -14.03 18.16 -11.44
CA SER A 231 -13.84 17.40 -12.66
C SER A 231 -13.58 18.43 -13.74
N LEU A 232 -12.33 18.50 -14.23
CA LEU A 232 -11.95 19.29 -15.39
C LEU A 232 -13.03 19.14 -16.46
N ASN A 233 -13.83 20.19 -16.60
CA ASN A 233 -14.90 20.23 -17.59
C ASN A 233 -14.22 20.11 -18.96
N LYS A 234 -14.65 19.09 -19.69
CA LYS A 234 -14.29 18.89 -21.08
C LYS A 234 -15.01 19.94 -21.93
N SER A 235 -14.57 21.19 -21.87
CA SER A 235 -14.92 22.29 -22.78
C SER A 235 -14.32 23.61 -22.26
N ASP A 236 -12.99 23.70 -22.18
CA ASP A 236 -12.32 24.99 -22.24
C ASP A 236 -11.53 25.00 -23.54
N ASP A 237 -12.01 25.80 -24.49
CA ASP A 237 -11.37 26.04 -25.77
C ASP A 237 -9.90 26.40 -25.53
N ILE A 238 -9.01 25.60 -26.11
CA ILE A 238 -7.59 25.90 -26.19
C ILE A 238 -7.45 27.12 -27.11
N VAL A 239 -7.53 28.32 -26.53
CA VAL A 239 -7.11 29.54 -27.21
C VAL A 239 -5.59 29.62 -27.07
N PRO A 240 -4.81 29.49 -28.15
CA PRO A 240 -3.36 29.63 -28.07
C PRO A 240 -3.00 31.05 -27.63
N ALA A 241 -2.15 31.16 -26.60
CA ALA A 241 -1.66 32.40 -26.00
C ALA A 241 -0.67 33.15 -26.92
N GLY A 242 -1.09 33.48 -28.14
CA GLY A 242 -0.22 34.04 -29.18
C GLY A 242 -0.66 35.35 -29.83
N SER A 243 -1.86 35.88 -29.56
CA SER A 243 -2.41 37.01 -30.35
C SER A 243 -2.55 38.34 -29.60
N LYS A 244 -2.09 38.45 -28.35
CA LYS A 244 -2.15 39.70 -27.57
C LYS A 244 -0.83 40.49 -27.46
N LEU A 245 0.20 40.12 -28.23
CA LEU A 245 1.52 40.77 -28.17
C LEU A 245 1.87 41.66 -29.37
N PHE A 246 1.01 41.76 -30.39
CA PHE A 246 1.19 42.69 -31.51
C PHE A 246 -0.13 43.38 -31.86
N GLY A 247 -0.27 44.65 -31.48
CA GLY A 247 -1.39 45.48 -31.91
C GLY A 247 -1.57 46.76 -31.10
N LYS A 248 -0.99 47.84 -31.64
CA LYS A 248 -1.23 49.26 -31.32
C LYS A 248 -0.55 49.86 -30.08
N GLN A 249 0.63 50.39 -30.31
CA GLN A 249 0.97 51.76 -29.92
C GLN A 249 1.99 52.26 -30.94
N ASP A 250 1.59 53.26 -31.73
CA ASP A 250 2.45 54.31 -32.30
C ASP A 250 1.54 55.27 -33.08
N GLN A 251 1.10 56.31 -32.39
CA GLN A 251 0.70 57.58 -32.99
C GLN A 251 1.34 58.70 -32.16
N ASN A 252 1.95 59.62 -32.89
CA ASN A 252 2.53 60.90 -32.50
C ASN A 252 3.96 60.87 -31.91
N ASP A 253 4.93 61.07 -32.80
CA ASP A 253 5.69 62.31 -32.75
C ASP A 253 5.93 62.87 -34.16
N SER A 254 5.50 64.11 -34.35
CA SER A 254 5.78 64.95 -35.51
C SER A 254 6.63 66.10 -35.01
N SER A 255 7.86 66.22 -35.51
CA SER A 255 8.68 67.44 -35.46
C SER A 255 9.94 67.26 -36.32
N ASN A 256 10.03 68.13 -37.34
CA ASN A 256 11.15 68.43 -38.26
C ASN A 256 11.42 67.47 -39.43
#